data_AF-A0A1N6IND2-F1
#
_entry.id   AF-A0A1N6IND2-F1
#
_cell.length_a   1.000
_cell.length_b   1.000
_cell.length_c   1.000
_cell.angle_alpha   90.00
_cell.angle_beta   90.00
_cell.angle_gamma   90.00
#
_symmetry.space_group_name_H-M   'P 1'
#
loop_
_entity.id
_entity.type
_entity.pdbx_description
1 polymer ?
#
loop_
_entity_poly.entity_id
_entity_poly.type
_entity_poly.pdbx_seq_one_letter_code
_entity_poly.pdbx_strand_id
1 'polypeptide(L)'
;MNLALLRVCAIVFIVNLLNLVANLSVMARHGGFFSSLWSALTNSSFEDLLGTVGLLIASGVFFPFVLGVLTVVVFLTLGIITLVKNNVTALKISAVLFLIWIVLGAFAVNFISALLGNEMVKEHLGQKFVSLIFNVNVVVAVAAFFVASKKRVEENEIAIVNENFNLGLFRLCAICFVVSGLNGLIHFVFTQPPVFQLAFFGVVCLAVGIFALVKKNVPVLVVGSLMTFVQILLNLLSSIRTSGFDPYIVTSLVSYAIFNTSTVIAIAVFFIKPEWVKTCLQKIKG
;
A
#
# COMPACT_ATOMS: atom_id res chain seq x y z
N MET A 1 20.08 2.33 -14.74
CA MET A 1 18.80 1.75 -14.25
C MET A 1 18.40 2.47 -12.98
N ASN A 2 17.14 2.92 -12.83
CA ASN A 2 16.70 3.61 -11.61
C ASN A 2 16.41 2.61 -10.48
N LEU A 3 17.47 2.17 -9.80
CA LEU A 3 17.45 1.12 -8.78
C LEU A 3 16.58 1.50 -7.57
N ALA A 4 16.60 2.78 -7.18
CA ALA A 4 15.81 3.27 -6.05
C ALA A 4 14.30 3.18 -6.34
N LEU A 5 13.88 3.56 -7.56
CA LEU A 5 12.49 3.42 -8.00
C LEU A 5 12.05 1.94 -8.02
N LEU A 6 12.89 1.04 -8.54
CA LEU A 6 12.61 -0.41 -8.54
C LEU A 6 12.36 -0.94 -7.13
N ARG A 7 13.27 -0.61 -6.20
CA ARG A 7 13.18 -1.08 -4.81
C ARG A 7 11.94 -0.55 -4.12
N VAL A 8 11.62 0.73 -4.29
CA VAL A 8 10.44 1.34 -3.68
C VAL A 8 9.15 0.71 -4.21
N CYS A 9 9.02 0.49 -5.52
CA CYS A 9 7.87 -0.21 -6.08
C CYS A 9 7.71 -1.63 -5.51
N ALA A 10 8.80 -2.40 -5.45
CA ALA A 10 8.76 -3.76 -4.90
C ALA A 10 8.42 -3.78 -3.39
N ILE A 11 8.97 -2.86 -2.61
CA ILE A 11 8.67 -2.72 -1.17
C ILE A 11 7.20 -2.41 -0.97
N VAL A 12 6.61 -1.48 -1.75
CA VAL A 12 5.18 -1.16 -1.65
C VAL A 12 4.31 -2.40 -1.90
N PHE A 13 4.62 -3.23 -2.90
CA PHE A 13 3.86 -4.45 -3.15
C PHE A 13 3.96 -5.45 -1.98
N ILE A 14 5.16 -5.67 -1.46
CA ILE A 14 5.38 -6.57 -0.31
C ILE A 14 4.66 -6.04 0.93
N VAL A 15 4.77 -4.75 1.21
CA VAL A 15 4.17 -4.11 2.37
C VAL A 15 2.64 -4.19 2.33
N ASN A 16 2.01 -3.94 1.18
CA ASN A 16 0.56 -4.13 1.03
C ASN A 16 0.13 -5.58 1.29
N LEU A 17 0.94 -6.54 0.83
CA LEU A 17 0.67 -7.95 1.03
C LEU A 17 0.86 -8.37 2.49
N LEU A 18 1.90 -7.88 3.17
CA LEU A 18 2.12 -8.10 4.60
C LEU A 18 0.99 -7.49 5.44
N ASN A 19 0.49 -6.30 5.07
CA ASN A 19 -0.68 -5.70 5.71
C ASN A 19 -1.91 -6.61 5.57
N LEU A 20 -2.15 -7.16 4.38
CA LEU A 20 -3.24 -8.11 4.15
C LEU A 20 -3.08 -9.36 5.03
N VAL A 21 -1.89 -9.97 5.04
CA VAL A 21 -1.61 -11.17 5.86
C VAL A 21 -1.75 -10.87 7.35
N ALA A 22 -1.26 -9.72 7.83
CA ALA A 22 -1.39 -9.30 9.22
C ALA A 22 -2.87 -9.15 9.60
N ASN A 23 -3.67 -8.44 8.80
CA ASN A 23 -5.09 -8.27 9.07
C ASN A 23 -5.87 -9.59 9.02
N LEU A 24 -5.55 -10.49 8.09
CA LEU A 24 -6.15 -11.82 8.03
C LEU A 24 -5.78 -12.69 9.24
N SER A 25 -4.51 -12.65 9.68
CA SER A 25 -4.05 -13.38 10.87
C SER A 25 -4.72 -12.89 12.14
N VAL A 26 -4.97 -11.58 12.20
CA VAL A 26 -5.64 -10.90 13.30
C VAL A 26 -7.14 -11.28 13.31
N MET A 27 -7.82 -11.24 12.16
CA MET A 27 -9.21 -11.73 12.02
C MET A 27 -9.33 -13.23 12.36
N ALA A 28 -8.34 -14.03 11.97
CA ALA A 28 -8.29 -15.46 12.27
C ALA A 28 -8.21 -15.77 13.77
N ARG A 29 -7.87 -14.82 14.65
CA ARG A 29 -7.72 -15.09 16.09
C ARG A 29 -8.98 -14.83 16.91
N HIS A 30 -9.97 -14.09 16.39
CA HIS A 30 -11.05 -13.50 17.20
C HIS A 30 -12.48 -13.85 16.79
N GLY A 31 -12.66 -14.75 15.83
CA GLY A 31 -13.94 -15.44 15.66
C GLY A 31 -14.27 -15.78 14.22
N GLY A 32 -15.07 -16.83 14.06
CA GLY A 32 -15.49 -17.36 12.76
C GLY A 32 -14.62 -18.52 12.28
N PHE A 33 -14.73 -18.80 10.99
CA PHE A 33 -14.14 -19.98 10.37
C PHE A 33 -12.60 -20.02 10.39
N PHE A 34 -11.95 -18.86 10.34
CA PHE A 34 -10.48 -18.79 10.38
C PHE A 34 -9.92 -19.09 11.77
N SER A 35 -10.68 -18.83 12.85
CA SER A 35 -10.26 -19.19 14.21
C SER A 35 -10.38 -20.67 14.51
N SER A 36 -11.41 -21.33 13.97
CA SER A 36 -11.51 -22.79 14.06
C SER A 36 -10.40 -23.47 13.25
N LEU A 37 -10.10 -22.97 12.04
CA LEU A 37 -8.99 -23.47 11.23
C LEU A 37 -7.62 -23.24 11.90
N TRP A 38 -7.38 -22.05 12.46
CA TRP A 38 -6.14 -21.73 13.17
C TRP A 38 -5.97 -22.58 14.43
N SER A 39 -7.03 -22.74 15.22
CA SER A 39 -7.02 -23.64 16.38
C SER A 39 -6.79 -25.09 15.97
N ALA A 40 -7.35 -25.53 14.85
CA ALA A 40 -7.14 -26.87 14.34
C ALA A 40 -5.69 -27.11 13.87
N LEU A 41 -5.09 -26.11 13.22
CA LEU A 41 -3.70 -26.17 12.76
C LEU A 41 -2.67 -26.15 13.89
N THR A 42 -2.98 -25.47 15.00
CA THR A 42 -1.99 -25.19 16.05
C THR A 42 -2.17 -26.05 17.31
N ASN A 43 -3.41 -26.45 17.62
CA ASN A 43 -3.75 -27.01 18.93
C ASN A 43 -4.58 -28.31 18.90
N SER A 44 -5.06 -28.77 17.74
CA SER A 44 -5.97 -29.93 17.68
C SER A 44 -5.32 -31.23 17.22
N SER A 45 -6.06 -32.33 17.36
CA SER A 45 -5.71 -33.62 16.80
C SER A 45 -5.75 -33.59 15.26
N PHE A 46 -5.08 -34.55 14.61
CA PHE A 46 -5.09 -34.70 13.15
C PHE A 46 -6.51 -34.96 12.59
N GLU A 47 -7.39 -35.59 13.37
CA GLU A 47 -8.79 -35.85 13.00
C GLU A 47 -9.62 -34.56 12.96
N ASP A 48 -9.41 -33.64 13.91
CA ASP A 48 -10.06 -32.33 13.93
C ASP A 48 -9.62 -31.45 12.75
N LEU A 49 -8.35 -31.57 12.34
CA LEU A 49 -7.82 -30.92 11.14
C LEU A 49 -8.51 -31.46 9.89
N LEU A 50 -8.62 -32.78 9.74
CA LEU A 50 -9.32 -33.42 8.62
C LEU A 50 -10.80 -33.06 8.59
N GLY A 51 -11.48 -33.00 9.75
CA GLY A 51 -12.87 -32.56 9.86
C GLY A 51 -13.06 -31.11 9.41
N THR A 52 -12.14 -30.22 9.80
CA THR A 52 -12.17 -28.81 9.40
C THR A 52 -11.87 -28.63 7.90
N VAL A 53 -10.93 -29.41 7.36
CA VAL A 53 -10.63 -29.45 5.91
C VAL A 53 -11.80 -30.05 5.11
N GLY A 54 -12.47 -31.08 5.63
CA GLY A 54 -13.68 -31.64 5.05
C GLY A 54 -14.80 -30.61 4.97
N LEU A 55 -14.98 -29.82 6.03
CA LEU A 55 -15.96 -28.72 6.09
C LEU A 55 -15.60 -27.59 5.09
N LEU A 56 -14.31 -27.30 4.93
CA LEU A 56 -13.76 -26.37 3.93
C LEU A 56 -14.13 -26.80 2.50
N ILE A 57 -13.98 -28.09 2.19
CA ILE A 57 -14.29 -28.65 0.87
C ILE A 57 -15.81 -28.63 0.65
N ALA A 58 -16.58 -29.09 1.63
CA ALA A 58 -18.04 -29.14 1.55
C ALA A 58 -18.69 -27.75 1.43
N SER A 59 -18.10 -26.72 2.03
CA SER A 59 -18.58 -25.33 1.95
C SER A 59 -18.17 -24.62 0.64
N GLY A 60 -17.34 -25.23 -0.20
CA GLY A 60 -16.83 -24.60 -1.42
C GLY A 60 -15.81 -23.47 -1.18
N VAL A 61 -15.49 -23.16 0.08
CA VAL A 61 -14.56 -22.08 0.48
C VAL A 61 -13.09 -22.53 0.35
N PHE A 62 -12.84 -23.84 0.33
CA PHE A 62 -11.49 -24.40 0.19
C PHE A 62 -10.75 -23.91 -1.05
N PHE A 63 -11.39 -23.96 -2.22
CA PHE A 63 -10.76 -23.57 -3.48
C PHE A 63 -10.37 -22.09 -3.50
N PRO A 64 -11.27 -21.13 -3.21
CA PRO A 64 -10.93 -19.72 -3.08
C PRO A 64 -9.83 -19.46 -2.04
N PHE A 65 -9.87 -20.17 -0.91
CA PHE A 65 -8.87 -20.02 0.15
C PHE A 65 -7.48 -20.45 -0.32
N VAL A 66 -7.36 -21.64 -0.91
CA VAL A 66 -6.09 -22.14 -1.46
C VAL A 66 -5.58 -21.21 -2.58
N LEU A 67 -6.46 -20.73 -3.46
CA LEU A 67 -6.09 -19.79 -4.52
C LEU A 67 -5.57 -18.46 -3.94
N GLY A 68 -6.20 -17.96 -2.88
CA GLY A 68 -5.76 -16.77 -2.16
C GLY A 68 -4.37 -16.94 -1.54
N VAL A 69 -4.14 -18.03 -0.82
CA VAL A 69 -2.83 -18.36 -0.23
C VAL A 69 -1.76 -18.50 -1.32
N LEU A 70 -2.06 -19.23 -2.40
CA LEU A 70 -1.14 -19.39 -3.53
C LEU A 70 -0.79 -18.03 -4.15
N THR A 71 -1.79 -17.16 -4.32
CA THR A 71 -1.59 -15.81 -4.85
C THR A 71 -0.64 -15.01 -3.96
N VAL A 72 -0.85 -15.01 -2.65
CA VAL A 72 0.06 -14.36 -1.67
C VAL A 72 1.49 -14.90 -1.79
N VAL A 73 1.66 -16.22 -1.85
CA VAL A 73 2.99 -16.85 -1.99
C VAL A 73 3.67 -16.44 -3.31
N VAL A 74 2.94 -16.42 -4.42
CA VAL A 74 3.45 -15.97 -5.72
C VAL A 74 3.89 -14.50 -5.66
N PHE A 75 3.09 -13.63 -5.06
CA PHE A 75 3.44 -12.21 -4.90
C PHE A 75 4.68 -12.01 -4.03
N LEU A 76 4.80 -12.70 -2.90
CA LEU A 76 6.00 -12.64 -2.05
C LEU A 76 7.23 -13.11 -2.83
N THR A 77 7.12 -14.24 -3.53
CA THR A 77 8.22 -14.82 -4.28
C THR A 77 8.70 -13.87 -5.37
N LEU A 78 7.78 -13.30 -6.15
CA LEU A 78 8.11 -12.31 -7.18
C LEU A 78 8.69 -11.03 -6.59
N GLY A 79 8.17 -10.56 -5.45
CA GLY A 79 8.68 -9.40 -4.72
C GLY A 79 10.12 -9.60 -4.24
N ILE A 80 10.41 -10.74 -3.61
CA ILE A 80 11.74 -11.12 -3.14
C ILE A 80 12.71 -11.26 -4.32
N ILE A 81 12.31 -11.95 -5.39
CA ILE A 81 13.13 -12.06 -6.61
C ILE A 81 13.43 -10.69 -7.19
N THR A 82 12.45 -9.79 -7.21
CA THR A 82 12.62 -8.42 -7.69
C THR A 82 13.64 -7.66 -6.85
N LEU A 83 13.57 -7.74 -5.52
CA LEU A 83 14.50 -7.05 -4.62
C LEU A 83 15.91 -7.64 -4.63
N VAL A 84 16.03 -8.96 -4.57
CA VAL A 84 17.32 -9.66 -4.45
C VAL A 84 18.06 -9.67 -5.79
N LYS A 85 17.35 -9.98 -6.89
CA LYS A 85 17.97 -10.09 -8.22
C LYS A 85 17.86 -8.80 -9.04
N ASN A 86 17.23 -7.74 -8.52
CA ASN A 86 16.92 -6.50 -9.24
C ASN A 86 16.24 -6.75 -10.59
N ASN A 87 15.37 -7.76 -10.65
CA ASN A 87 14.76 -8.22 -11.89
C ASN A 87 13.54 -7.34 -12.28
N VAL A 88 13.72 -6.50 -13.29
CA VAL A 88 12.66 -5.61 -13.81
C VAL A 88 11.47 -6.38 -14.41
N THR A 89 11.71 -7.55 -15.00
CA THR A 89 10.63 -8.37 -15.56
C THR A 89 9.73 -8.91 -14.44
N ALA A 90 10.33 -9.40 -13.35
CA ALA A 90 9.59 -9.83 -12.17
C ALA A 90 8.78 -8.67 -11.56
N LEU A 91 9.35 -7.46 -11.49
CA LEU A 91 8.63 -6.27 -11.03
C LEU A 91 7.38 -5.98 -11.88
N LYS A 92 7.51 -6.04 -13.22
CA LYS A 92 6.40 -5.78 -14.14
C LYS A 92 5.31 -6.83 -14.02
N ILE A 93 5.68 -8.10 -13.89
CA ILE A 93 4.72 -9.19 -13.65
C ILE A 93 3.99 -8.94 -12.31
N SER A 94 4.71 -8.62 -11.24
CA SER A 94 4.08 -8.26 -9.95
C SER A 94 3.13 -7.08 -10.08
N ALA A 95 3.50 -6.04 -10.83
CA ALA A 95 2.64 -4.87 -11.05
C ALA A 95 1.34 -5.22 -11.78
N VAL A 96 1.41 -6.06 -12.83
CA VAL A 96 0.22 -6.55 -13.55
C VAL A 96 -0.67 -7.35 -12.62
N LEU A 97 -0.11 -8.33 -11.89
CA LEU A 97 -0.88 -9.12 -10.95
C LEU A 97 -1.52 -8.24 -9.88
N PHE A 98 -0.81 -7.22 -9.39
CA PHE A 98 -1.31 -6.32 -8.35
C PHE A 98 -2.47 -5.46 -8.84
N LEU A 99 -2.41 -4.99 -10.10
CA LEU A 99 -3.53 -4.29 -10.72
C LEU A 99 -4.75 -5.19 -10.88
N ILE A 100 -4.55 -6.44 -11.34
CA ILE A 100 -5.63 -7.44 -11.42
C ILE A 100 -6.24 -7.66 -10.03
N TRP A 101 -5.41 -7.79 -8.99
CA TRP A 101 -5.87 -7.95 -7.61
C TRP A 101 -6.70 -6.75 -7.12
N ILE A 102 -6.25 -5.52 -7.38
CA ILE A 102 -6.98 -4.30 -7.01
C ILE A 102 -8.36 -4.27 -7.67
N VAL A 103 -8.43 -4.59 -8.97
CA VAL A 103 -9.68 -4.62 -9.74
C VAL A 103 -10.60 -5.73 -9.22
N LEU A 104 -10.10 -6.96 -9.10
CA LEU A 104 -10.87 -8.10 -8.58
C LEU A 104 -11.37 -7.85 -7.16
N GLY A 105 -10.53 -7.27 -6.29
CA GLY A 105 -10.92 -6.91 -4.93
C GLY A 105 -12.07 -5.90 -4.90
N ALA A 106 -12.05 -4.90 -5.77
CA ALA A 106 -13.15 -3.94 -5.89
C ALA A 106 -14.46 -4.59 -6.35
N PHE A 107 -14.39 -5.51 -7.32
CA PHE A 107 -15.57 -6.26 -7.78
C PHE A 107 -16.11 -7.23 -6.72
N ALA A 108 -15.23 -7.98 -6.05
CA ALA A 108 -15.61 -8.96 -5.04
C ALA A 108 -16.30 -8.31 -3.83
N VAL A 109 -15.77 -7.20 -3.32
CA VAL A 109 -16.40 -6.45 -2.21
C VAL A 109 -17.78 -5.94 -2.60
N ASN A 110 -17.95 -5.46 -3.83
CA ASN A 110 -19.24 -4.95 -4.31
C ASN A 110 -20.27 -6.08 -4.48
N PHE A 111 -19.86 -7.23 -5.02
CA PHE A 111 -20.71 -8.41 -5.15
C PHE A 111 -21.18 -8.94 -3.79
N ILE A 112 -20.27 -9.09 -2.82
CA ILE A 112 -20.59 -9.54 -1.46
C ILE A 112 -21.55 -8.57 -0.76
N SER A 113 -21.32 -7.26 -0.89
CA SER A 113 -22.21 -6.24 -0.29
C SER A 113 -23.60 -6.20 -0.93
N ALA A 114 -23.70 -6.46 -2.24
CA ALA A 114 -24.98 -6.55 -2.95
C ALA A 114 -25.75 -7.82 -2.55
N LEU A 115 -25.04 -8.94 -2.35
CA LEU A 115 -25.62 -10.20 -1.88
C LEU A 115 -26.19 -10.09 -0.45
N LEU A 116 -25.56 -9.26 0.39
CA LEU A 116 -25.97 -8.99 1.77
C LEU A 116 -27.13 -7.98 1.91
N GLY A 117 -27.74 -7.54 0.79
CA GLY A 117 -28.95 -6.71 0.81
C GLY A 117 -28.76 -5.29 1.37
N ASN A 118 -27.54 -4.78 1.42
CA ASN A 118 -27.26 -3.49 2.03
C ASN A 118 -27.56 -2.34 1.04
N GLU A 119 -28.70 -1.66 1.19
CA GLU A 119 -29.18 -0.63 0.23
C GLU A 119 -28.31 0.64 0.15
N MET A 120 -27.34 0.83 1.06
CA MET A 120 -26.36 1.93 1.03
C MET A 120 -25.35 1.87 -0.15
N VAL A 121 -25.45 0.85 -1.00
CA VAL A 121 -24.46 0.49 -2.04
C VAL A 121 -24.51 1.39 -3.28
N LYS A 122 -25.65 1.97 -3.64
CA LYS A 122 -25.75 2.76 -4.89
C LYS A 122 -24.98 4.08 -4.84
N GLU A 123 -24.95 4.77 -3.71
CA GLU A 123 -24.24 6.05 -3.56
C GLU A 123 -22.71 5.89 -3.41
N HIS A 124 -22.23 4.72 -2.97
CA HIS A 124 -20.80 4.47 -2.71
C HIS A 124 -20.05 3.79 -3.87
N LEU A 125 -20.74 3.35 -4.93
CA LEU A 125 -20.11 2.67 -6.08
C LEU A 125 -19.22 3.61 -6.89
N GLY A 126 -19.72 4.82 -7.20
CA GLY A 126 -18.93 5.86 -7.88
C GLY A 126 -17.72 6.27 -7.04
N GLN A 127 -17.90 6.48 -5.73
CA GLN A 127 -16.80 6.79 -4.81
C GLN A 127 -15.75 5.67 -4.75
N LYS A 128 -16.15 4.41 -4.66
CA LYS A 128 -15.22 3.27 -4.65
C LYS A 128 -14.45 3.14 -5.96
N PHE A 129 -15.11 3.36 -7.11
CA PHE A 129 -14.46 3.30 -8.42
C PHE A 129 -13.49 4.48 -8.61
N VAL A 130 -13.88 5.68 -8.20
CA VAL A 130 -13.02 6.86 -8.25
C VAL A 130 -11.86 6.73 -7.26
N SER A 131 -12.08 6.19 -6.05
CA SER A 131 -11.01 5.91 -5.09
C SER A 131 -10.07 4.78 -5.56
N LEU A 132 -10.55 3.88 -6.41
CA LEU A 132 -9.71 2.90 -7.12
C LEU A 132 -8.75 3.59 -8.11
N ILE A 133 -9.25 4.57 -8.87
CA ILE A 133 -8.48 5.34 -9.85
C ILE A 133 -7.46 6.23 -9.13
N PHE A 134 -7.88 6.91 -8.07
CA PHE A 134 -7.02 7.74 -7.23
C PHE A 134 -6.40 6.93 -6.08
N ASN A 135 -5.97 5.71 -6.37
CA ASN A 135 -5.25 4.89 -5.41
C ASN A 135 -3.74 5.00 -5.63
N VAL A 136 -3.02 5.36 -4.57
CA VAL A 136 -1.55 5.41 -4.56
C VAL A 136 -0.93 4.06 -4.98
N ASN A 137 -1.59 2.95 -4.66
CA ASN A 137 -1.20 1.61 -5.09
C ASN A 137 -1.21 1.43 -6.63
N VAL A 138 -2.18 2.04 -7.32
CA VAL A 138 -2.24 2.03 -8.80
C VAL A 138 -1.12 2.88 -9.38
N VAL A 139 -0.82 4.05 -8.79
CA VAL A 139 0.30 4.91 -9.21
C VAL A 139 1.62 4.15 -9.14
N VAL A 140 1.87 3.44 -8.04
CA VAL A 140 3.10 2.65 -7.86
C VAL A 140 3.17 1.50 -8.87
N ALA A 141 2.04 0.85 -9.16
CA ALA A 141 1.97 -0.19 -10.19
C ALA A 141 2.25 0.36 -11.60
N VAL A 142 1.71 1.53 -11.94
CA VAL A 142 2.00 2.20 -13.21
C VAL A 142 3.48 2.61 -13.29
N ALA A 143 4.04 3.14 -12.21
CA ALA A 143 5.45 3.54 -12.15
C ALA A 143 6.43 2.37 -12.35
N ALA A 144 6.04 1.16 -11.95
CA ALA A 144 6.83 -0.05 -12.18
C ALA A 144 7.08 -0.32 -13.68
N PHE A 145 6.17 0.07 -14.57
CA PHE A 145 6.36 -0.08 -16.02
C PHE A 145 7.41 0.87 -16.60
N PHE A 146 7.61 2.03 -15.97
CA PHE A 146 8.60 3.03 -16.36
C PHE A 146 10.01 2.71 -15.86
N VAL A 147 10.20 1.63 -15.09
CA VAL A 147 11.53 1.14 -14.73
C VAL A 147 12.17 0.48 -15.96
N ALA A 148 13.24 1.10 -16.47
CA ALA A 148 14.01 0.59 -17.61
C ALA A 148 14.84 -0.66 -17.23
N SER A 149 14.91 -1.64 -18.12
CA SER A 149 15.76 -2.83 -17.93
C SER A 149 17.24 -2.49 -18.11
N LYS A 150 18.11 -3.22 -17.41
CA LYS A 150 19.57 -3.04 -17.47
C LYS A 150 20.10 -3.12 -18.92
N LYS A 151 19.59 -4.04 -19.74
CA LYS A 151 19.96 -4.19 -21.16
C LYS A 151 19.72 -2.94 -22.01
N ARG A 152 18.65 -2.18 -21.76
CA ARG A 152 18.38 -0.92 -22.51
C ARG A 152 19.26 0.26 -22.08
N VAL A 153 19.91 0.17 -20.91
CA VAL A 153 20.73 1.26 -20.37
C VAL A 153 22.14 1.20 -20.96
N GLU A 154 22.68 -0.01 -21.17
CA GLU A 154 23.98 -0.23 -21.83
C GLU A 154 23.96 0.21 -23.31
N GLU A 155 22.80 0.16 -23.99
CA GLU A 155 22.66 0.67 -25.38
C GLU A 155 22.53 2.21 -25.48
N ASN A 156 22.24 2.93 -24.37
CA ASN A 156 21.95 4.38 -24.37
C ASN A 156 23.04 5.19 -23.62
N GLU A 157 24.26 4.66 -23.53
CA GLU A 157 25.35 5.09 -22.65
C GLU A 157 26.05 6.42 -23.03
N ILE A 158 25.34 7.36 -23.68
CA ILE A 158 25.87 8.72 -23.94
C ILE A 158 25.25 9.77 -23.00
N ALA A 159 24.18 9.45 -22.26
CA ALA A 159 23.61 10.38 -21.28
C ALA A 159 24.17 10.11 -19.87
N ILE A 160 25.25 10.83 -19.54
CA ILE A 160 25.86 10.97 -18.21
C ILE A 160 24.81 10.83 -17.10
N VAL A 161 24.81 9.68 -16.43
CA VAL A 161 23.95 9.42 -15.27
C VAL A 161 24.52 10.22 -14.11
N ASN A 162 23.96 11.39 -13.86
CA ASN A 162 24.28 12.21 -12.70
C ASN A 162 23.75 11.49 -11.45
N GLU A 163 24.63 10.75 -10.76
CA GLU A 163 24.30 9.78 -9.69
C GLU A 163 23.65 10.38 -8.43
N ASN A 164 23.58 11.71 -8.31
CA ASN A 164 23.19 12.38 -7.07
C ASN A 164 21.68 12.68 -6.97
N PHE A 165 20.88 12.43 -8.03
CA PHE A 165 19.46 12.76 -8.04
C PHE A 165 18.58 11.71 -8.72
N ASN A 166 17.78 10.99 -7.93
CA ASN A 166 16.85 9.99 -8.42
C ASN A 166 15.57 10.62 -9.00
N LEU A 167 15.64 11.17 -10.22
CA LEU A 167 14.52 11.87 -10.88
C LEU A 167 13.24 11.01 -10.98
N GLY A 168 13.35 9.72 -11.27
CA GLY A 168 12.17 8.85 -11.35
C GLY A 168 11.51 8.57 -10.00
N LEU A 169 12.31 8.47 -8.92
CA LEU A 169 11.77 8.33 -7.56
C LEU A 169 11.11 9.64 -7.10
N PHE A 170 11.72 10.78 -7.44
CA PHE A 170 11.16 12.10 -7.19
C PHE A 170 9.78 12.26 -7.84
N ARG A 171 9.66 11.92 -9.13
CA ARG A 171 8.39 11.98 -9.86
C ARG A 171 7.35 11.03 -9.25
N LEU A 172 7.73 9.80 -8.91
CA LEU A 172 6.81 8.86 -8.24
C LEU A 172 6.27 9.47 -6.95
N CYS A 173 7.15 9.92 -6.06
CA CYS A 173 6.74 10.44 -4.76
C CYS A 173 5.83 11.66 -4.91
N ALA A 174 6.17 12.61 -5.78
CA ALA A 174 5.36 13.79 -6.01
C ALA A 174 3.98 13.46 -6.60
N ILE A 175 3.90 12.52 -7.55
CA ILE A 175 2.60 12.06 -8.09
C ILE A 175 1.79 11.36 -7.00
N CYS A 176 2.42 10.58 -6.11
CA CYS A 176 1.72 9.92 -5.00
C CYS A 176 1.10 10.96 -4.03
N PHE A 177 1.79 12.07 -3.76
CA PHE A 177 1.21 13.18 -2.98
C PHE A 177 0.00 13.83 -3.68
N VAL A 178 0.08 14.04 -5.01
CA VAL A 178 -1.05 14.56 -5.79
C VAL A 178 -2.24 13.61 -5.72
N VAL A 179 -2.02 12.32 -5.96
CA VAL A 179 -3.09 11.31 -5.96
C VAL A 179 -3.68 11.12 -4.57
N SER A 180 -2.86 11.12 -3.51
CA SER A 180 -3.36 11.09 -2.14
C SER A 180 -4.20 12.33 -1.81
N GLY A 181 -3.79 13.51 -2.28
CA GLY A 181 -4.55 14.75 -2.12
C GLY A 181 -5.89 14.72 -2.85
N LEU A 182 -5.90 14.27 -4.11
CA LEU A 182 -7.12 14.08 -4.89
C LEU A 182 -8.07 13.08 -4.25
N ASN A 183 -7.56 11.94 -3.78
CA ASN A 183 -8.38 10.94 -3.09
C ASN A 183 -9.03 11.50 -1.82
N GLY A 184 -8.28 12.29 -1.03
CA GLY A 184 -8.82 12.97 0.17
C GLY A 184 -9.92 13.98 -0.16
N LEU A 185 -9.73 14.77 -1.24
CA LEU A 185 -10.74 15.74 -1.71
C LEU A 185 -12.00 15.06 -2.24
N ILE A 186 -11.85 14.00 -3.00
CA ILE A 186 -12.97 13.21 -3.53
C ILE A 186 -13.74 12.62 -2.36
N HIS A 187 -13.06 12.00 -1.39
CA HIS A 187 -13.72 11.49 -0.20
C HIS A 187 -14.49 12.58 0.54
N PHE A 188 -13.93 13.78 0.68
CA PHE A 188 -14.63 14.91 1.28
C PHE A 188 -15.88 15.33 0.51
N VAL A 189 -15.83 15.37 -0.83
CA VAL A 189 -16.99 15.75 -1.68
C VAL A 189 -18.10 14.70 -1.59
N PHE A 190 -17.75 13.41 -1.46
CA PHE A 190 -18.72 12.31 -1.49
C PHE A 190 -19.22 11.84 -0.11
N THR A 191 -18.62 12.26 1.01
CA THR A 191 -19.10 11.88 2.36
C THR A 191 -19.77 13.03 3.12
N GLN A 192 -20.90 12.74 3.79
CA GLN A 192 -21.85 13.74 4.29
C GLN A 192 -21.52 14.51 5.59
N PRO A 193 -20.52 14.17 6.43
CA PRO A 193 -20.02 15.14 7.41
C PRO A 193 -18.70 15.78 6.96
N PRO A 194 -18.57 17.13 7.04
CA PRO A 194 -17.35 17.83 6.68
C PRO A 194 -16.26 17.55 7.71
N VAL A 195 -15.45 16.53 7.47
CA VAL A 195 -14.22 16.34 8.24
C VAL A 195 -13.20 17.34 7.67
N PHE A 196 -13.21 18.57 8.20
CA PHE A 196 -12.32 19.67 7.80
C PHE A 196 -10.85 19.22 7.69
N GLN A 197 -10.44 18.29 8.55
CA GLN A 197 -9.10 17.69 8.51
C GLN A 197 -8.82 16.95 7.20
N LEU A 198 -9.75 16.16 6.67
CA LEU A 198 -9.59 15.43 5.40
C LEU A 198 -9.46 16.39 4.21
N ALA A 199 -10.28 17.44 4.17
CA ALA A 199 -10.18 18.47 3.13
C ALA A 199 -8.86 19.25 3.22
N PHE A 200 -8.47 19.69 4.42
CA PHE A 200 -7.25 20.44 4.66
C PHE A 200 -6.01 19.63 4.27
N PHE A 201 -5.87 18.39 4.76
CA PHE A 201 -4.76 17.53 4.41
C PHE A 201 -4.80 17.11 2.92
N GLY A 202 -5.98 16.97 2.33
CA GLY A 202 -6.15 16.74 0.89
C GLY A 202 -5.58 17.88 0.04
N VAL A 203 -5.96 19.12 0.34
CA VAL A 203 -5.44 20.33 -0.34
C VAL A 203 -3.93 20.47 -0.13
N VAL A 204 -3.43 20.28 1.10
CA VAL A 204 -2.00 20.39 1.40
C VAL A 204 -1.19 19.34 0.66
N CYS A 205 -1.61 18.07 0.65
CA CYS A 205 -0.92 17.01 -0.10
C CYS A 205 -0.89 17.29 -1.60
N LEU A 206 -2.01 17.78 -2.15
CA LEU A 206 -2.12 18.16 -3.55
C LEU A 206 -1.18 19.34 -3.89
N ALA A 207 -1.19 20.38 -3.06
CA ALA A 207 -0.32 21.55 -3.23
C ALA A 207 1.16 21.18 -3.15
N VAL A 208 1.56 20.36 -2.17
CA VAL A 208 2.93 19.84 -2.03
C VAL A 208 3.34 19.06 -3.28
N GLY A 209 2.49 18.16 -3.76
CA GLY A 209 2.78 17.34 -4.94
C GLY A 209 2.93 18.17 -6.22
N ILE A 210 2.00 19.09 -6.49
CA ILE A 210 2.05 19.98 -7.67
C ILE A 210 3.25 20.91 -7.57
N PHE A 211 3.47 21.56 -6.42
CA PHE A 211 4.57 22.50 -6.24
C PHE A 211 5.93 21.81 -6.41
N ALA A 212 6.08 20.61 -5.85
CA ALA A 212 7.29 19.82 -6.05
C ALA A 212 7.47 19.45 -7.53
N LEU A 213 6.43 19.00 -8.24
CA LEU A 213 6.53 18.69 -9.68
C LEU A 213 6.95 19.90 -10.52
N VAL A 214 6.32 21.06 -10.29
CA VAL A 214 6.54 22.28 -11.08
C VAL A 214 7.92 22.90 -10.78
N LYS A 215 8.28 23.03 -9.50
CA LYS A 215 9.51 23.71 -9.08
C LYS A 215 10.70 22.77 -8.88
N LYS A 216 10.52 21.45 -9.06
CA LYS A 216 11.53 20.40 -8.79
C LYS A 216 12.15 20.53 -7.39
N ASN A 217 11.33 20.91 -6.40
CA ASN A 217 11.79 21.26 -5.06
C ASN A 217 11.69 20.07 -4.10
N VAL A 218 12.84 19.44 -3.81
CA VAL A 218 12.96 18.28 -2.91
C VAL A 218 12.60 18.61 -1.44
N PRO A 219 13.09 19.73 -0.85
CA PRO A 219 12.70 20.15 0.50
C PRO A 219 11.19 20.17 0.75
N VAL A 220 10.39 20.65 -0.22
CA VAL A 220 8.92 20.70 -0.08
C VAL A 220 8.34 19.29 0.04
N LEU A 221 8.87 18.32 -0.70
CA LEU A 221 8.48 16.93 -0.59
C LEU A 221 8.84 16.34 0.78
N VAL A 222 10.00 16.70 1.32
CA VAL A 222 10.45 16.26 2.65
C VAL A 222 9.54 16.81 3.75
N VAL A 223 9.21 18.10 3.69
CA VAL A 223 8.25 18.70 4.64
C VAL A 223 6.88 18.04 4.51
N GLY A 224 6.41 17.79 3.28
CA GLY A 224 5.18 17.04 3.03
C GLY A 224 5.20 15.63 3.64
N SER A 225 6.31 14.90 3.50
CA SER A 225 6.47 13.57 4.08
C SER A 225 6.41 13.58 5.60
N LEU A 226 7.00 14.58 6.26
CA LEU A 226 6.91 14.76 7.71
C LEU A 226 5.48 15.07 8.14
N MET A 227 4.76 15.91 7.40
CA MET A 227 3.35 16.19 7.67
C MET A 227 2.49 14.92 7.55
N THR A 228 2.71 14.09 6.53
CA THR A 228 2.02 12.81 6.38
C THR A 228 2.33 11.87 7.54
N PHE A 229 3.58 11.80 8.01
CA PHE A 229 3.94 11.02 9.19
C PHE A 229 3.21 11.48 10.45
N VAL A 230 3.19 12.79 10.70
CA VAL A 230 2.46 13.37 11.84
C VAL A 230 0.96 13.05 11.73
N GLN A 231 0.38 13.17 10.53
CA GLN A 231 -1.02 12.82 10.31
C GLN A 231 -1.31 11.34 10.59
N ILE A 232 -0.47 10.42 10.12
CA ILE A 232 -0.61 8.98 10.39
C ILE A 232 -0.53 8.70 11.90
N LEU A 233 0.41 9.34 12.60
CA LEU A 233 0.57 9.18 14.04
C LEU A 233 -0.63 9.75 14.82
N LEU A 234 -1.13 10.93 14.45
CA LEU A 234 -2.31 11.54 15.06
C LEU A 234 -3.56 10.69 14.84
N ASN A 235 -3.75 10.18 13.62
CA ASN A 235 -4.86 9.28 13.31
C ASN A 235 -4.75 7.98 14.13
N LEU A 236 -3.55 7.40 14.23
CA LEU A 236 -3.30 6.22 15.05
C LEU A 236 -3.66 6.48 16.52
N LEU A 237 -3.18 7.57 17.12
CA LEU A 237 -3.49 7.94 18.51
C LEU A 237 -4.98 8.17 18.73
N SER A 238 -5.65 8.85 17.81
CA SER A 238 -7.10 9.07 17.86
C SER A 238 -7.85 7.74 17.81
N SER A 239 -7.50 6.86 16.87
CA SER A 239 -8.13 5.54 16.73
C SER A 239 -7.88 4.63 17.94
N ILE A 240 -6.69 4.68 18.55
CA ILE A 240 -6.38 3.98 19.81
C ILE A 240 -7.25 4.50 20.96
N ARG A 241 -7.40 5.83 21.05
CA ARG A 241 -8.26 6.45 22.07
C ARG A 241 -9.73 6.06 21.90
N THR A 242 -10.25 6.05 20.68
CA THR A 242 -11.65 5.69 20.42
C THR A 242 -11.93 4.20 20.59
N SER A 243 -10.93 3.34 20.41
CA SER A 243 -11.06 1.89 20.55
C SER A 243 -10.93 1.39 21.99
N GLY A 244 -10.78 2.28 22.97
CA GLY A 244 -10.71 1.91 24.38
C GLY A 244 -9.46 1.12 24.76
N PHE A 245 -8.36 1.27 23.99
CA PHE A 245 -7.11 0.53 24.17
C PHE A 245 -7.25 -1.00 24.09
N ASP A 246 -8.24 -1.50 23.35
CA ASP A 246 -8.28 -2.93 23.04
C ASP A 246 -6.96 -3.34 22.34
N PRO A 247 -6.11 -4.19 22.96
CA PRO A 247 -4.81 -4.55 22.42
C PRO A 247 -4.90 -5.14 21.01
N TYR A 248 -6.04 -5.75 20.63
CA TYR A 248 -6.28 -6.24 19.28
C TYR A 248 -6.46 -5.10 18.28
N ILE A 249 -7.35 -4.15 18.57
CA ILE A 249 -7.62 -3.01 17.69
C ILE A 249 -6.36 -2.17 17.57
N VAL A 250 -5.65 -1.98 18.68
CA VAL A 250 -4.35 -1.29 18.71
C VAL A 250 -3.33 -2.01 17.82
N THR A 251 -3.18 -3.34 17.92
CA THR A 251 -2.19 -4.08 17.10
C THR A 251 -2.52 -4.02 15.60
N SER A 252 -3.80 -4.14 15.23
CA SER A 252 -4.24 -4.02 13.83
C SER A 252 -4.03 -2.60 13.28
N LEU A 253 -4.35 -1.57 14.07
CA LEU A 253 -4.13 -0.18 13.68
C LEU A 253 -2.64 0.15 13.55
N VAL A 254 -1.80 -0.36 14.46
CA VAL A 254 -0.34 -0.20 14.39
C VAL A 254 0.22 -0.92 13.16
N SER A 255 -0.19 -2.16 12.88
CA SER A 255 0.25 -2.86 11.67
C SER A 255 -0.19 -2.12 10.41
N TYR A 256 -1.42 -1.62 10.38
CA TYR A 256 -1.93 -0.82 9.27
C TYR A 256 -1.13 0.46 9.06
N ALA A 257 -0.77 1.17 10.13
CA ALA A 257 0.03 2.40 10.05
C ALA A 257 1.46 2.14 9.55
N ILE A 258 2.11 1.07 10.02
CA ILE A 258 3.47 0.69 9.61
C ILE A 258 3.48 0.21 8.16
N PHE A 259 2.52 -0.64 7.79
CA PHE A 259 2.43 -1.22 6.46
C PHE A 259 1.57 -0.40 5.47
N ASN A 260 1.38 0.89 5.74
CA ASN A 260 0.68 1.77 4.82
C ASN A 260 1.61 2.19 3.67
N THR A 261 1.10 2.14 2.44
CA THR A 261 1.79 2.66 1.25
C THR A 261 2.23 4.12 1.42
N SER A 262 1.42 4.96 2.08
CA SER A 262 1.77 6.35 2.35
C SER A 262 2.99 6.48 3.28
N THR A 263 3.15 5.57 4.25
CA THR A 263 4.34 5.50 5.12
C THR A 263 5.58 5.14 4.32
N VAL A 264 5.49 4.12 3.44
CA VAL A 264 6.60 3.71 2.57
C VAL A 264 7.03 4.85 1.65
N ILE A 265 6.08 5.58 1.06
CA ILE A 265 6.38 6.70 0.17
C ILE A 265 6.98 7.87 0.94
N ALA A 266 6.46 8.18 2.13
CA ALA A 266 7.03 9.22 2.98
C ALA A 266 8.50 8.91 3.34
N ILE A 267 8.83 7.65 3.64
CA ILE A 267 10.22 7.20 3.83
C ILE A 267 11.03 7.33 2.54
N ALA A 268 10.46 6.93 1.40
CA ALA A 268 11.12 6.96 0.10
C ALA A 268 11.58 8.37 -0.32
N VAL A 269 10.87 9.42 0.13
CA VAL A 269 11.24 10.82 -0.13
C VAL A 269 12.65 11.14 0.35
N PHE A 270 13.07 10.61 1.49
CA PHE A 270 14.40 10.86 2.05
C PHE A 270 15.53 10.24 1.21
N PHE A 271 15.22 9.25 0.36
CA PHE A 271 16.19 8.61 -0.53
C PHE A 271 16.30 9.28 -1.92
N ILE A 272 15.57 10.39 -2.16
CA ILE A 272 15.66 11.14 -3.42
C ILE A 272 16.99 11.88 -3.54
N LYS A 273 17.47 12.48 -2.44
CA LYS A 273 18.78 13.15 -2.30
C LYS A 273 19.43 12.76 -0.97
N PRO A 274 20.10 11.60 -0.90
CA PRO A 274 20.62 11.06 0.36
C PRO A 274 21.69 11.97 1.00
N GLU A 275 22.52 12.65 0.20
CA GLU A 275 23.58 13.55 0.68
C GLU A 275 23.03 14.78 1.40
N TRP A 276 21.92 15.34 0.89
CA TRP A 276 21.25 16.48 1.50
C TRP A 276 20.62 16.09 2.85
N VAL A 277 19.96 14.92 2.91
CA VAL A 277 19.38 14.38 4.14
C VAL A 277 20.46 14.07 5.17
N LYS A 278 21.60 13.50 4.76
CA LYS A 278 22.74 13.23 5.63
C LYS A 278 23.29 14.52 6.26
N THR A 279 23.45 15.57 5.45
CA THR A 279 23.89 16.89 5.93
C THR A 279 22.88 17.49 6.92
N CYS A 280 21.57 17.37 6.66
CA CYS A 280 20.53 17.82 7.58
C CYS A 280 20.54 17.04 8.91
N LEU A 281 20.67 15.71 8.88
CA LEU A 281 20.73 14.88 10.09
C LEU A 281 22.00 15.13 10.90
N GLN A 282 23.13 15.40 10.26
CA GLN A 282 24.37 15.76 10.93
C GLN A 282 24.25 17.11 11.66
N LYS A 283 23.54 18.09 11.09
CA LYS A 283 23.27 19.38 11.73
C LYS A 283 22.33 19.32 12.94
N ILE A 284 21.54 18.25 13.08
CA ILE A 284 20.64 18.06 14.24
C ILE A 284 21.39 17.37 15.41
N LYS A 285 22.50 16.69 15.12
CA LYS A 285 23.33 16.01 16.13
C LYS A 285 24.40 16.91 16.77
N GLY A 286 24.70 18.06 16.18
CA GLY A 286 25.64 19.06 16.72
C GLY A 286 24.89 20.20 17.35
#